data_AF-A0A6J8D3D5-F1
#
_entry.id   AF-A0A6J8D3D5-F1
#
_cell.length_a   1.000
_cell.length_b   1.000
_cell.length_c   1.000
_cell.angle_alpha   90.00
_cell.angle_beta   90.00
_cell.angle_gamma   90.00
#
_symmetry.space_group_name_H-M   'P 1'
#
loop_
_entity.id
_entity.type
_entity.pdbx_description
1 polymer ?
#
loop_
_entity_poly.entity_id
_entity_poly.type
_entity_poly.pdbx_seq_one_letter_code
_entity_poly.pdbx_strand_id
1 'polypeptide(L)'
;MEEKHELMSHVAHQLIVLNFILELAKSMDIHPRGCVAPFFNRIQMGEKQYMEAFNSELDAFKERVKIRAKEKLDKAIQEYEEEERQKRLGPGGLDPVEVFESLPQILKDCFDKKDIALLQKVVAEMPQEEASYHIKRCVDSGLWVPGGGDQSTVGDDEGEEYDEINEGALEQESKKESEDGKGNKEPEKETDKPKQVSTEEVD
;
A
#
# COMPACT_ATOMS: atom_id res chain seq x y z
N MET A 1 -0.74 2.44 -3.24
CA MET A 1 -0.19 3.82 -3.17
C MET A 1 -1.10 4.69 -2.31
N GLU A 2 -2.27 5.15 -2.76
CA GLU A 2 -3.15 6.01 -1.91
C GLU A 2 -4.39 5.30 -1.32
N GLU A 3 -4.53 3.98 -1.50
CA GLU A 3 -5.66 3.16 -0.97
C GLU A 3 -7.08 3.59 -1.38
N LYS A 4 -7.21 4.54 -2.30
CA LYS A 4 -8.50 5.00 -2.87
C LYS A 4 -9.05 4.05 -3.93
N HIS A 5 -9.41 2.84 -3.53
CA HIS A 5 -9.80 1.76 -4.45
C HIS A 5 -11.09 2.05 -5.23
N GLU A 6 -12.09 2.67 -4.60
CA GLU A 6 -13.35 3.02 -5.26
C GLU A 6 -13.15 4.10 -6.33
N LEU A 7 -12.38 5.14 -6.00
CA LEU A 7 -12.02 6.20 -6.94
C LEU A 7 -11.22 5.64 -8.12
N MET A 8 -10.28 4.73 -7.86
CA MET A 8 -9.54 4.03 -8.92
C MET A 8 -10.48 3.26 -9.85
N SER A 9 -11.47 2.54 -9.30
CA SER A 9 -12.46 1.81 -10.09
C SER A 9 -13.30 2.75 -10.95
N HIS A 10 -13.73 3.89 -10.40
CA HIS A 10 -14.49 4.90 -11.12
C HIS A 10 -13.68 5.51 -12.27
N VAL A 11 -12.45 5.95 -12.01
CA VAL A 11 -11.56 6.55 -13.02
C VAL A 11 -11.19 5.52 -14.09
N ALA A 12 -10.93 4.27 -13.72
CA ALA A 12 -10.67 3.18 -14.65
C ALA A 12 -11.83 2.99 -15.63
N HIS A 13 -13.08 2.98 -15.12
CA HIS A 13 -14.26 2.89 -15.98
C HIS A 13 -14.31 4.04 -17.00
N GLN A 14 -14.09 5.28 -16.56
CA GLN A 14 -14.10 6.44 -17.48
C GLN A 14 -12.97 6.39 -18.51
N LEU A 15 -11.78 5.91 -18.14
CA LEU A 15 -10.67 5.74 -19.08
C LEU A 15 -10.98 4.69 -20.15
N ILE A 16 -11.62 3.58 -19.78
CA ILE A 16 -12.02 2.55 -20.74
C ILE A 16 -13.12 3.07 -21.66
N VAL A 17 -14.08 3.85 -21.15
CA VAL A 17 -15.05 4.57 -21.98
C VAL A 17 -14.34 5.44 -23.03
N LEU A 18 -13.37 6.26 -22.63
CA LEU A 18 -12.61 7.09 -23.56
C LEU A 18 -11.84 6.27 -24.59
N ASN A 19 -11.21 5.16 -24.18
CA ASN A 19 -10.48 4.28 -25.10
C ASN A 19 -11.41 3.67 -26.16
N PHE A 20 -12.59 3.20 -25.76
CA PHE A 20 -13.55 2.62 -26.69
C PHE A 20 -14.15 3.67 -27.64
N ILE A 21 -14.33 4.92 -27.20
CA ILE A 21 -14.71 6.04 -28.09
C ILE A 21 -13.61 6.27 -29.14
N LEU A 22 -12.33 6.26 -28.74
CA LEU A 22 -11.20 6.40 -29.66
C LEU A 22 -11.10 5.22 -30.63
N GLU A 23 -11.40 4.00 -30.18
CA GLU A 23 -11.42 2.80 -31.03
C GLU A 23 -12.58 2.84 -32.03
N LEU A 24 -13.76 3.29 -31.59
CA LEU A 24 -14.90 3.51 -32.49
C LEU A 24 -14.57 4.56 -33.55
N ALA A 25 -13.90 5.65 -33.16
CA ALA A 25 -13.45 6.67 -34.08
C ALA A 25 -12.49 6.15 -35.15
N LYS A 26 -11.54 5.29 -34.75
CA LYS A 26 -10.62 4.62 -35.67
C LYS A 26 -11.32 3.67 -36.62
N SER A 27 -12.29 2.90 -36.15
CA SER A 27 -13.02 1.94 -37.01
C SER A 27 -13.96 2.61 -38.02
N MET A 28 -14.49 3.79 -37.69
CA MET A 28 -15.36 4.57 -38.58
C MET A 28 -14.62 5.61 -39.43
N ASP A 29 -13.32 5.83 -39.18
CA ASP A 29 -12.51 6.89 -39.79
C ASP A 29 -13.12 8.30 -39.61
N ILE A 30 -13.63 8.58 -38.41
CA ILE A 30 -14.24 9.87 -38.06
C ILE A 30 -13.50 10.46 -36.85
N HIS A 31 -13.49 11.78 -36.73
CA HIS A 31 -12.92 12.46 -35.58
C HIS A 31 -13.59 11.99 -34.26
N PRO A 32 -12.84 11.64 -33.19
CA PRO A 32 -13.40 11.04 -31.96
C PRO A 32 -14.52 11.84 -31.27
N ARG A 33 -14.47 13.17 -31.35
CA ARG A 33 -15.56 14.04 -30.87
C ARG A 33 -16.93 13.70 -31.48
N GLY A 34 -16.97 13.23 -32.73
CA GLY A 34 -18.19 12.80 -33.42
C GLY A 34 -18.67 11.41 -32.99
N CYS A 35 -17.84 10.64 -32.29
CA CYS A 35 -18.12 9.25 -31.91
C CYS A 35 -18.70 9.10 -30.50
N VAL A 36 -18.76 10.17 -29.71
CA VAL A 36 -19.28 10.14 -28.33
C VAL A 36 -20.74 9.70 -28.29
N ALA A 37 -21.63 10.37 -29.04
CA ALA A 37 -23.04 10.00 -29.09
C ALA A 37 -23.28 8.59 -29.70
N PRO A 38 -22.66 8.23 -30.84
CA PRO A 38 -22.73 6.87 -31.38
C PRO A 38 -22.28 5.78 -30.40
N PHE A 39 -21.23 6.03 -29.61
CA PHE A 39 -20.74 5.10 -28.59
C PHE A 39 -21.80 4.85 -27.51
N PHE A 40 -22.37 5.90 -26.91
CA PHE A 40 -23.37 5.73 -25.85
C PHE A 40 -24.67 5.13 -26.38
N ASN A 41 -25.07 5.43 -27.61
CA ASN A 41 -26.20 4.74 -28.25
C ASN A 41 -25.93 3.24 -28.35
N ARG A 42 -24.73 2.82 -28.78
CA ARG A 42 -24.36 1.41 -28.86
C ARG A 42 -24.33 0.73 -27.48
N ILE A 43 -23.88 1.42 -26.43
CA ILE A 43 -23.95 0.90 -25.05
C ILE A 43 -25.40 0.75 -24.59
N GLN A 44 -26.26 1.74 -24.85
CA GLN A 44 -27.69 1.68 -24.47
C GLN A 44 -28.44 0.57 -25.19
N MET A 45 -28.05 0.24 -26.42
CA MET A 45 -28.59 -0.91 -27.15
C MET A 45 -28.21 -2.26 -26.51
N GLY A 46 -27.22 -2.29 -25.61
CA GLY A 46 -26.92 -3.44 -24.77
C GLY A 46 -26.42 -4.65 -25.55
N GLU A 47 -25.67 -4.44 -26.63
CA GLU A 47 -25.12 -5.53 -27.43
C GLU A 47 -24.18 -6.39 -26.57
N LYS A 48 -24.60 -7.64 -26.31
CA LYS A 48 -23.97 -8.51 -25.31
C LYS A 48 -22.47 -8.69 -25.53
N GLN A 49 -22.06 -8.95 -26.77
CA GLN A 49 -20.65 -9.13 -27.13
C GLN A 49 -19.83 -7.87 -26.88
N TYR A 50 -20.40 -6.69 -27.16
CA TYR A 50 -19.75 -5.42 -26.92
C TYR A 50 -19.56 -5.14 -25.41
N MET A 51 -20.60 -5.41 -24.62
CA MET A 51 -20.55 -5.25 -23.16
C MET A 51 -19.59 -6.24 -22.49
N GLU A 52 -19.53 -7.48 -22.97
CA GLU A 52 -18.56 -8.48 -22.49
C GLU A 52 -17.13 -8.05 -22.78
N ALA A 53 -16.85 -7.57 -24.00
CA ALA A 53 -15.52 -7.05 -24.36
C ALA A 53 -15.16 -5.82 -23.52
N PHE A 54 -16.10 -4.89 -23.32
CA PHE A 54 -15.91 -3.70 -22.47
C PHE A 54 -15.57 -4.07 -21.03
N ASN A 55 -16.34 -4.97 -20.41
CA ASN A 55 -16.12 -5.40 -19.03
C ASN A 55 -14.80 -6.16 -18.89
N SER A 56 -14.49 -7.04 -19.85
CA SER A 56 -13.22 -7.78 -19.84
C SER A 56 -12.01 -6.84 -19.91
N GLU A 57 -12.05 -5.82 -20.77
CA GLU A 57 -10.99 -4.81 -20.84
C GLU A 57 -10.90 -3.95 -19.58
N LEU A 58 -12.04 -3.62 -18.98
CA LEU A 58 -12.08 -2.89 -17.71
C LEU A 58 -11.44 -3.67 -16.57
N ASP A 59 -11.77 -4.95 -16.44
CA ASP A 59 -11.19 -5.80 -15.40
C ASP A 59 -9.69 -6.02 -15.64
N ALA A 60 -9.28 -6.27 -16.89
CA ALA A 60 -7.88 -6.37 -17.25
C ALA A 60 -7.12 -5.07 -16.96
N PHE A 61 -7.73 -3.91 -17.20
CA PHE A 61 -7.12 -2.62 -16.89
C PHE A 61 -6.97 -2.40 -15.38
N LYS A 62 -8.02 -2.67 -14.59
CA LYS A 62 -7.97 -2.59 -13.12
C LYS A 62 -6.87 -3.48 -12.57
N GLU A 63 -6.73 -4.70 -13.10
CA GLU A 63 -5.70 -5.63 -12.66
C GLU A 63 -4.29 -5.09 -12.97
N ARG A 64 -4.06 -4.58 -14.18
CA ARG A 64 -2.78 -3.92 -14.53
C ARG A 64 -2.47 -2.73 -13.62
N VAL A 65 -3.47 -1.97 -13.19
CA VAL A 65 -3.29 -0.84 -12.26
C VAL A 65 -2.90 -1.35 -10.87
N LYS A 66 -3.56 -2.40 -10.37
CA LYS A 66 -3.23 -3.02 -9.08
C LYS A 66 -1.82 -3.59 -9.07
N ILE A 67 -1.43 -4.33 -10.11
CA ILE A 67 -0.08 -4.90 -10.25
C ILE A 67 0.97 -3.79 -10.18
N ARG A 68 0.82 -2.73 -10.97
CA ARG A 68 1.77 -1.60 -10.94
C ARG A 68 1.78 -0.87 -9.61
N ALA A 69 0.64 -0.78 -8.93
CA ALA A 69 0.57 -0.18 -7.60
C ALA A 69 1.32 -1.03 -6.56
N LYS A 70 1.21 -2.36 -6.67
CA LYS A 70 1.95 -3.31 -5.83
C LYS A 70 3.45 -3.27 -6.13
N GLU A 71 3.86 -3.34 -7.39
CA GLU A 71 5.27 -3.24 -7.79
C GLU A 71 5.94 -1.96 -7.25
N LYS A 72 5.22 -0.83 -7.27
CA LYS A 72 5.73 0.43 -6.69
C LYS A 72 5.85 0.38 -5.17
N LEU A 73 4.91 -0.28 -4.50
CA LEU A 73 4.95 -0.45 -3.06
C LEU A 73 6.08 -1.40 -2.65
N ASP A 74 6.17 -2.57 -3.28
CA ASP A 74 7.21 -3.58 -3.04
C ASP A 74 8.60 -2.98 -3.27
N LYS A 75 8.78 -2.17 -4.33
CA LYS A 75 10.04 -1.47 -4.58
C LYS A 75 10.37 -0.46 -3.47
N ALA A 76 9.39 0.31 -2.99
CA ALA A 76 9.62 1.27 -1.91
C ALA A 76 9.95 0.56 -0.58
N ILE A 77 9.32 -0.58 -0.31
CA ILE A 77 9.62 -1.42 0.86
C ILE A 77 11.05 -1.97 0.74
N GLN A 78 11.42 -2.51 -0.41
CA GLN A 78 12.77 -3.04 -0.63
C GLN A 78 13.85 -1.96 -0.47
N GLU A 79 13.64 -0.76 -1.03
CA GLU A 79 14.57 0.37 -0.86
C GLU A 79 14.71 0.74 0.62
N TYR A 80 13.61 0.75 1.38
CA TYR A 80 13.63 1.00 2.83
C TYR A 80 14.37 -0.11 3.61
N GLU A 81 14.10 -1.38 3.31
CA GLU A 81 14.78 -2.52 3.93
C GLU A 81 16.29 -2.52 3.63
N GLU A 82 16.70 -2.13 2.43
CA GLU A 82 18.10 -1.99 2.03
C GLU A 82 18.78 -0.84 2.79
N GLU A 83 18.11 0.31 2.95
CA GLU A 83 18.62 1.42 3.76
C GLU A 83 18.82 1.03 5.24
N GLU A 84 17.83 0.35 5.84
CA GLU A 84 17.94 -0.20 7.19
C GLU A 84 19.03 -1.27 7.27
N ARG A 85 19.21 -2.07 6.20
CA ARG A 85 20.31 -3.04 6.10
C ARG A 85 21.66 -2.37 6.11
N GLN A 86 21.83 -1.25 5.38
CA GLN A 86 23.08 -0.50 5.38
C GLN A 86 23.40 0.08 6.77
N LYS A 87 22.40 0.55 7.52
CA LYS A 87 22.59 1.08 8.87
C LYS A 87 23.07 0.03 9.88
N ARG A 88 22.66 -1.24 9.72
CA ARG A 88 23.05 -2.36 10.61
C ARG A 88 24.32 -3.11 10.20
N LEU A 89 24.97 -2.74 9.09
CA LEU A 89 26.21 -3.41 8.67
C LEU A 89 27.33 -3.20 9.70
N GLY A 90 28.02 -4.29 10.02
CA GLY A 90 29.21 -4.26 10.86
C GLY A 90 30.43 -3.62 10.17
N PRO A 91 31.57 -3.52 10.88
CA PRO A 91 32.78 -2.83 10.41
C PRO A 91 33.38 -3.37 9.10
N GLY A 92 33.08 -4.62 8.74
CA GLY A 92 33.47 -5.27 7.49
C GLY A 92 32.36 -5.30 6.42
N GLY A 93 31.25 -4.59 6.61
CA GLY A 93 30.15 -4.52 5.65
C GLY A 93 29.27 -5.78 5.60
N LEU A 94 29.34 -6.63 6.62
CA LEU A 94 28.49 -7.81 6.78
C LEU A 94 27.36 -7.53 7.77
N ASP A 95 26.18 -8.05 7.47
CA ASP A 95 25.02 -7.96 8.37
C ASP A 95 25.17 -9.00 9.51
N PRO A 96 25.13 -8.59 10.80
CA PRO A 96 25.19 -9.50 11.93
C PRO A 96 24.14 -10.61 11.87
N VAL A 97 22.91 -10.31 11.42
CA VAL A 97 21.80 -11.27 11.37
C VAL A 97 22.07 -12.34 10.30
N GLU A 98 22.46 -11.93 9.09
CA GLU A 98 22.78 -12.89 8.02
C GLU A 98 23.99 -13.76 8.36
N VAL A 99 25.01 -13.17 8.98
CA VAL A 99 26.16 -13.96 9.46
C VAL A 99 25.67 -14.98 10.47
N PHE A 100 24.95 -14.57 11.50
CA PHE A 100 24.43 -15.45 12.55
C PHE A 100 23.58 -16.60 11.97
N GLU A 101 22.63 -16.31 11.06
CA GLU A 101 21.78 -17.35 10.44
C GLU A 101 22.57 -18.34 9.58
N SER A 102 23.66 -17.90 8.95
CA SER A 102 24.51 -18.77 8.14
C SER A 102 25.53 -19.60 8.96
N LEU A 103 25.67 -19.33 10.27
CA LEU A 103 26.62 -20.05 11.11
C LEU A 103 26.17 -21.52 11.35
N PRO A 104 27.14 -22.44 11.53
CA PRO A 104 26.89 -23.77 12.07
C PRO A 104 26.13 -23.70 13.42
N GLN A 105 25.22 -24.65 13.66
CA GLN A 105 24.40 -24.67 14.88
C GLN A 105 25.23 -24.63 16.17
N ILE A 106 26.38 -25.31 16.18
CA ILE A 106 27.28 -25.33 17.34
C ILE A 106 27.79 -23.92 17.66
N LEU A 107 28.10 -23.09 16.65
CA LEU A 107 28.55 -21.71 16.84
C LEU A 107 27.39 -20.79 17.24
N LYS A 108 26.20 -20.97 16.64
CA LYS A 108 24.97 -20.26 17.05
C LYS A 108 24.68 -20.46 18.53
N ASP A 109 24.69 -21.71 18.99
CA ASP A 109 24.45 -22.07 20.38
C ASP A 109 25.48 -21.43 21.34
N CYS A 110 26.72 -21.22 20.89
CA CYS A 110 27.75 -20.52 21.68
C CYS A 110 27.40 -19.04 21.89
N PHE A 111 26.92 -18.37 20.84
CA PHE A 111 26.47 -16.98 20.91
C PHE A 111 25.16 -16.83 21.70
N ASP A 112 24.20 -17.74 21.53
CA ASP A 112 22.93 -17.76 22.28
C ASP A 112 23.17 -17.90 23.79
N LYS A 113 24.09 -18.79 24.18
CA LYS A 113 24.46 -19.01 25.59
C LYS A 113 25.47 -17.99 26.11
N LYS A 114 25.96 -17.09 25.25
CA LYS A 114 27.04 -16.13 25.54
C LYS A 114 28.29 -16.84 26.12
N ASP A 115 28.57 -18.06 25.68
CA ASP A 115 29.67 -18.89 26.20
C ASP A 115 30.91 -18.75 25.30
N ILE A 116 31.76 -17.78 25.66
CA ILE A 116 33.01 -17.49 24.95
C ILE A 116 34.01 -18.64 25.10
N ALA A 117 33.98 -19.37 26.22
CA ALA A 117 34.90 -20.48 26.46
C ALA A 117 34.55 -21.68 25.57
N LEU A 118 33.25 -21.97 25.40
CA LEU A 118 32.77 -22.97 24.47
C LEU A 118 33.08 -22.58 23.02
N LEU A 119 32.91 -21.30 22.66
CA LEU A 119 33.25 -20.80 21.33
C LEU A 119 34.73 -21.05 20.98
N GLN A 120 35.65 -20.69 21.89
CA GLN A 120 37.08 -20.91 21.70
C GLN A 120 37.42 -22.41 21.55
N LYS A 121 36.76 -23.27 22.32
CA LYS A 121 36.94 -24.72 22.24
C LYS A 121 36.48 -25.28 20.89
N VAL A 122 35.30 -24.89 20.43
CA VAL A 122 34.75 -25.31 19.13
C VAL A 122 35.66 -24.87 17.98
N VAL A 123 36.18 -23.64 18.06
CA VAL A 123 37.13 -23.09 17.08
C VAL A 123 38.46 -23.86 17.08
N ALA A 124 38.90 -24.36 18.23
CA ALA A 124 40.13 -25.16 18.33
C ALA A 124 39.96 -26.62 17.86
N GLU A 125 38.76 -27.19 17.98
CA GLU A 125 38.45 -28.55 17.54
C GLU A 125 38.16 -28.64 16.03
N MET A 126 37.68 -27.56 15.41
CA MET A 126 37.34 -27.52 13.99
C MET A 126 38.58 -27.27 13.09
N PRO A 127 38.48 -27.57 11.77
CA PRO A 127 39.56 -27.29 10.83
C PRO A 127 39.93 -25.80 10.80
N GLN A 128 41.23 -25.49 10.77
CA GLN A 128 41.74 -24.12 10.83
C GLN A 128 41.17 -23.22 9.72
N GLU A 129 40.95 -23.76 8.52
CA GLU A 129 40.37 -23.01 7.39
C GLU A 129 38.92 -22.59 7.69
N GLU A 130 38.07 -23.52 8.15
CA GLU A 130 36.67 -23.23 8.50
C GLU A 130 36.55 -22.31 9.72
N ALA A 131 37.38 -22.53 10.73
CA ALA A 131 37.49 -21.66 11.89
C ALA A 131 37.78 -20.21 11.47
N SER A 132 38.83 -20.02 10.67
CA SER A 132 39.23 -18.69 10.21
C SER A 132 38.14 -18.02 9.37
N TYR A 133 37.44 -18.78 8.54
CA TYR A 133 36.34 -18.30 7.71
C TYR A 133 35.17 -17.77 8.55
N HIS A 134 34.67 -18.56 9.50
CA HIS A 134 33.54 -18.16 10.33
C HIS A 134 33.90 -17.03 11.31
N ILE A 135 35.07 -17.13 11.95
CA ILE A 135 35.51 -16.12 12.91
C ILE A 135 35.74 -14.76 12.25
N LYS A 136 36.38 -14.73 11.08
CA LYS A 136 36.54 -13.48 10.32
C LYS A 136 35.19 -12.83 10.04
N ARG A 137 34.19 -13.61 9.61
CA ARG A 137 32.84 -13.11 9.35
C ARG A 137 32.15 -12.58 10.60
N CYS A 138 32.31 -13.23 11.75
CA CYS A 138 31.77 -12.74 13.03
C CYS A 138 32.40 -11.42 13.46
N VAL A 139 33.69 -11.19 13.17
CA VAL A 139 34.36 -9.91 13.44
C VAL A 139 33.91 -8.84 12.45
N ASP A 140 33.89 -9.17 11.16
CA ASP A 140 33.50 -8.27 10.08
C ASP A 140 32.03 -7.85 10.19
N SER A 141 31.15 -8.69 10.75
CA SER A 141 29.76 -8.33 11.06
C SER A 141 29.57 -7.64 12.41
N GLY A 142 30.62 -7.52 13.23
CA GLY A 142 30.51 -6.96 14.58
C GLY A 142 29.84 -7.89 15.62
N LEU A 143 29.52 -9.13 15.24
CA LEU A 143 28.96 -10.16 16.14
C LEU A 143 29.96 -10.59 17.23
N TRP A 144 31.27 -10.44 16.98
CA TRP A 144 32.32 -10.81 17.92
C TRP A 144 33.54 -9.87 17.87
N VAL A 145 34.03 -9.47 19.04
CA VAL A 145 35.26 -8.66 19.18
C VAL A 145 36.38 -9.51 19.81
N PRO A 146 37.46 -9.81 19.09
CA PRO A 146 38.57 -10.61 19.63
C PRO A 146 39.31 -9.84 20.73
N GLY A 147 39.52 -10.49 21.89
CA GLY A 147 40.43 -9.98 22.92
C GLY A 147 39.79 -9.35 24.16
N GLY A 148 38.47 -9.40 24.32
CA GLY A 148 37.80 -8.99 25.57
C GLY A 148 38.17 -7.57 25.99
N GLY A 149 38.02 -6.61 25.07
CA GLY A 149 38.23 -5.19 25.34
C GLY A 149 36.89 -4.47 25.37
N ASP A 150 36.50 -4.02 26.56
CA ASP A 150 35.47 -3.02 26.79
C ASP A 150 35.75 -1.78 25.92
N GLN A 151 35.06 -1.70 24.78
CA GLN A 151 34.91 -0.47 23.99
C GLN A 151 33.49 -0.49 23.44
N SER A 152 32.64 0.22 24.17
CA SER A 152 31.36 0.75 23.74
C SER A 152 31.45 1.35 22.33
N THR A 153 30.97 0.59 21.33
CA THR A 153 30.36 1.18 20.15
C THR A 153 28.88 0.91 20.24
N VAL A 154 28.22 1.90 20.83
CA VAL A 154 26.78 2.08 21.04
C VAL A 154 25.93 1.32 20.02
N GLY A 155 25.25 0.31 20.55
CA GLY A 155 23.97 -0.22 20.09
C GLY A 155 23.17 -0.62 21.33
N ASP A 156 23.22 0.19 22.38
CA ASP A 156 22.11 0.26 23.32
C ASP A 156 20.97 0.88 22.50
N ASP A 157 20.12 0.03 21.95
CA ASP A 157 18.71 0.37 21.86
C ASP A 157 18.00 -0.63 22.76
N GLU A 158 17.48 -0.06 23.84
CA GLU A 158 16.69 -0.72 24.86
C GLU A 158 15.50 -1.41 24.19
N GLY A 159 15.00 -2.49 24.80
CA GLY A 159 13.76 -3.09 24.33
C GLY A 159 12.62 -2.07 24.32
N GLU A 160 12.23 -1.62 23.14
CA GLU A 160 10.94 -1.00 22.94
C GLU A 160 9.86 -2.08 23.04
N GLU A 161 9.19 -2.03 24.20
CA GLU A 161 7.78 -2.29 24.42
C GLU A 161 6.99 -2.56 23.12
N TYR A 162 6.36 -3.74 23.03
CA TYR A 162 5.33 -4.00 22.03
C TYR A 162 4.19 -3.03 22.29
N ASP A 163 4.15 -1.91 21.57
CA ASP A 163 2.97 -1.06 21.53
C ASP A 163 1.83 -1.88 20.91
N GLU A 164 0.93 -2.32 21.78
CA GLU A 164 -0.35 -2.91 21.47
C GLU A 164 -1.11 -1.92 20.57
N ILE A 165 -1.20 -2.27 19.29
CA ILE A 165 -1.96 -1.50 18.29
C ILE A 165 -3.39 -1.37 18.79
N ASN A 166 -3.72 -0.19 19.31
CA ASN A 166 -5.07 0.18 19.73
C ASN A 166 -5.95 0.30 18.48
N GLU A 167 -6.63 -0.78 18.11
CA GLU A 167 -7.77 -0.79 17.19
C GLU A 167 -8.92 0.02 17.80
N GLY A 168 -8.88 1.35 17.68
CA GLY A 168 -9.86 2.19 18.36
C GLY A 168 -9.79 3.68 18.09
N ALA A 169 -9.50 4.12 16.86
CA ALA A 169 -9.55 5.56 16.54
C ALA A 169 -9.79 5.88 15.05
N LEU A 170 -10.67 5.16 14.37
CA LEU A 170 -11.26 5.61 13.08
C LEU A 170 -12.77 5.31 13.02
N GLU A 171 -13.49 5.62 14.08
CA GLU A 171 -14.95 5.77 14.05
C GLU A 171 -15.35 7.05 14.78
N GLN A 172 -15.00 8.21 14.22
CA GLN A 172 -15.63 9.48 14.64
C GLN A 172 -15.50 10.63 13.63
N GLU A 173 -15.55 10.34 12.32
CA GLU A 173 -15.87 11.35 11.30
C GLU A 173 -16.86 10.79 10.26
N SER A 174 -17.99 10.26 10.73
CA SER A 174 -19.12 9.88 9.85
C SER A 174 -20.50 10.14 10.47
N LYS A 175 -20.57 10.93 11.55
CA LYS A 175 -21.83 11.41 12.13
C LYS A 175 -21.75 12.90 12.48
N LYS A 176 -21.80 13.76 11.47
CA LYS A 176 -22.20 15.17 11.67
C LYS A 176 -22.93 15.84 10.50
N GLU A 177 -23.59 15.05 9.65
CA GLU A 177 -24.56 15.58 8.66
C GLU A 177 -25.85 14.77 8.61
N SER A 178 -26.36 14.36 9.77
CA SER A 178 -27.76 14.00 9.91
C SER A 178 -28.25 14.49 11.27
N GLU A 179 -29.30 15.30 11.25
CA GLU A 179 -29.95 15.96 12.39
C GLU A 179 -29.38 17.33 12.79
N ASP A 180 -29.68 18.34 11.96
CA ASP A 180 -30.16 19.60 12.54
C ASP A 180 -31.32 20.13 11.71
N GLY A 181 -32.52 19.72 12.12
CA GLY A 181 -33.77 20.10 11.50
C GLY A 181 -34.89 20.08 12.53
N LYS A 182 -34.94 21.06 13.44
CA LYS A 182 -36.13 21.88 13.75
C LYS A 182 -35.96 22.77 14.99
N GLY A 183 -36.04 24.07 14.74
CA GLY A 183 -37.11 24.88 15.32
C GLY A 183 -36.73 25.94 16.34
N ASN A 184 -36.93 27.21 15.98
CA ASN A 184 -37.68 28.10 16.86
C ASN A 184 -38.45 29.21 16.11
N LYS A 185 -39.78 29.11 16.19
CA LYS A 185 -40.86 30.12 16.24
C LYS A 185 -40.80 31.46 15.48
N GLU A 186 -41.70 31.58 14.49
CA GLU A 186 -42.85 32.53 14.33
C GLU A 186 -42.82 33.94 14.98
N PRO A 187 -43.42 34.98 14.34
CA PRO A 187 -44.85 34.98 14.00
C PRO A 187 -45.32 35.60 12.65
N GLU A 188 -46.46 35.06 12.22
CA GLU A 188 -47.61 35.60 11.45
C GLU A 188 -47.52 36.95 10.69
N LYS A 189 -47.95 36.93 9.42
CA LYS A 189 -49.06 37.77 8.92
C LYS A 189 -49.62 37.29 7.56
N GLU A 190 -50.79 36.66 7.64
CA GLU A 190 -52.07 36.97 6.98
C GLU A 190 -52.16 37.40 5.49
N THR A 191 -53.21 36.84 4.85
CA THR A 191 -53.91 37.24 3.61
C THR A 191 -53.29 36.74 2.28
N ASP A 192 -54.00 36.27 1.27
CA ASP A 192 -55.42 36.02 1.04
C ASP A 192 -55.53 35.01 -0.13
N LYS A 193 -56.58 34.21 -0.14
CA LYS A 193 -56.95 33.34 -1.27
C LYS A 193 -57.86 34.15 -2.19
N PRO A 194 -57.95 33.82 -3.49
CA PRO A 194 -59.32 33.67 -3.97
C PRO A 194 -59.53 32.44 -4.85
N LYS A 195 -60.72 31.87 -4.67
CA LYS A 195 -61.34 30.87 -5.51
C LYS A 195 -62.39 31.60 -6.37
N GLN A 196 -62.26 31.45 -7.69
CA GLN A 196 -63.29 31.47 -8.75
C GLN A 196 -64.30 32.62 -8.83
N VAL A 197 -64.36 33.29 -10.00
CA VAL A 197 -65.62 33.76 -10.61
C VAL A 197 -65.53 33.60 -12.14
N SER A 198 -66.56 32.97 -12.69
CA SER A 198 -66.96 32.88 -14.09
C SER A 198 -67.52 34.21 -14.64
N THR A 199 -67.34 34.50 -15.93
CA THR A 199 -68.23 35.29 -16.81
C THR A 199 -67.66 35.15 -18.23
N GLU A 200 -68.34 34.45 -19.15
CA GLU A 200 -69.36 34.93 -20.12
C GLU A 200 -68.80 35.87 -21.20
N GLU A 201 -68.86 35.38 -22.46
CA GLU A 201 -69.09 36.02 -23.77
C GLU A 201 -68.35 37.36 -24.11
N VAL A 202 -67.84 37.58 -25.32
CA VAL A 202 -68.57 37.96 -26.55
C VAL A 202 -67.58 38.00 -27.74
N ASP A 203 -68.11 37.61 -28.92
CA ASP A 203 -67.59 37.63 -30.33
C ASP A 203 -66.59 36.54 -30.79
#